data_AF-A0A352A542-F1
#
_entry.id   AF-A0A352A542-F1
#
_cell.length_a   1.000
_cell.length_b   1.000
_cell.length_c   1.000
_cell.angle_alpha   90.00
_cell.angle_beta   90.00
_cell.angle_gamma   90.00
#
_symmetry.space_group_name_H-M   'P 1'
#
loop_
_entity.id
_entity.type
_entity.pdbx_description
1 polymer ?
#
loop_
_entity_poly.entity_id
_entity_poly.type
_entity_poly.pdbx_seq_one_letter_code
_entity_poly.pdbx_strand_id
1 'polypeptide(L)'
;MQVGDKIVFGRYEWRVLDIKNDAALIITEDIIEQHAYHDAYKDITWADCSLRKYLNGEFYNKFNTVDKSRIIPVLNKNLDNQWYGSKGGEDTQDYIFLLSIEEVVCKYFGDSSKNLENRSAKQRYWFQRKDINNNKRRSTFDGYVWWWWLRSSGRDNRRAVYIHGDGNIGIQGNGTFRYSSNTIHPSTGDNSGGVRPALWLKYQSQ
;
A
#
# COMPACT_ATOMS: atom_id res chain seq x y z
N MET A 1 2.18 -21.61 -9.45
CA MET A 1 2.29 -20.28 -8.85
C MET A 1 2.74 -20.45 -7.41
N GLN A 2 3.75 -19.69 -6.99
CA GLN A 2 4.36 -19.69 -5.66
C GLN A 2 4.49 -18.24 -5.17
N VAL A 3 4.67 -18.07 -3.86
CA VAL A 3 4.96 -16.74 -3.29
C VAL A 3 6.26 -16.21 -3.89
N GLY A 4 6.23 -14.96 -4.36
CA GLY A 4 7.34 -14.32 -5.06
C GLY A 4 7.27 -14.38 -6.58
N ASP A 5 6.44 -15.28 -7.16
CA ASP A 5 6.23 -15.35 -8.60
C ASP A 5 5.66 -14.02 -9.14
N LYS A 6 6.03 -13.72 -10.39
CA LYS A 6 5.44 -12.63 -11.17
C LYS A 6 4.39 -13.20 -12.12
N ILE A 7 3.23 -12.55 -12.18
CA ILE A 7 2.13 -12.92 -13.08
C ILE A 7 1.60 -11.69 -13.80
N VAL A 8 1.01 -11.89 -14.97
CA VAL A 8 0.28 -10.84 -15.68
C VAL A 8 -1.22 -11.01 -15.40
N PHE A 9 -1.86 -9.91 -14.98
CA PHE A 9 -3.30 -9.85 -14.77
C PHE A 9 -3.84 -8.48 -15.16
N GLY A 10 -4.87 -8.46 -16.01
CA GLY A 10 -5.27 -7.26 -16.73
C GLY A 10 -4.11 -6.73 -17.58
N ARG A 11 -3.72 -5.48 -17.35
CA ARG A 11 -2.62 -4.81 -18.08
C ARG A 11 -1.33 -4.65 -17.27
N TYR A 12 -1.25 -5.26 -16.09
CA TYR A 12 -0.17 -5.03 -15.14
C TYR A 12 0.56 -6.33 -14.83
N GLU A 13 1.85 -6.22 -14.49
CA GLU A 13 2.61 -7.28 -13.82
C GLU A 13 2.38 -7.18 -12.31
N TRP A 14 2.15 -8.32 -11.69
CA TRP A 14 1.88 -8.46 -10.26
C TRP A 14 2.82 -9.47 -9.64
N ARG A 15 3.16 -9.24 -8.37
CA ARG A 15 3.89 -10.18 -7.53
C ARG A 15 2.96 -10.89 -6.58
N VAL A 16 3.10 -12.20 -6.47
CA VAL A 16 2.37 -13.03 -5.52
C VAL A 16 2.94 -12.85 -4.12
N LEU A 17 2.11 -12.41 -3.17
CA LEU A 17 2.47 -12.20 -1.77
C LEU A 17 2.03 -13.33 -0.84
N ASP A 18 0.92 -13.98 -1.17
CA ASP A 18 0.32 -15.03 -0.35
C ASP A 18 -0.52 -15.97 -1.22
N ILE A 19 -0.63 -17.23 -0.82
CA ILE A 19 -1.50 -18.21 -1.47
C ILE A 19 -2.32 -18.90 -0.39
N LYS A 20 -3.65 -18.81 -0.51
CA LYS A 20 -4.60 -19.47 0.38
C LYS A 20 -5.66 -20.18 -0.44
N ASN A 21 -5.78 -21.48 -0.25
CA ASN A 21 -6.72 -22.33 -0.96
C ASN A 21 -6.61 -22.11 -2.49
N ASP A 22 -7.69 -21.67 -3.11
CA ASP A 22 -7.83 -21.41 -4.54
C ASP A 22 -7.62 -19.92 -4.92
N ALA A 23 -7.01 -19.13 -4.05
CA ALA A 23 -6.75 -17.72 -4.28
C ALA A 23 -5.33 -17.29 -3.89
N ALA A 24 -4.90 -16.17 -4.46
CA ALA A 24 -3.63 -15.55 -4.12
C ALA A 24 -3.78 -14.06 -3.87
N LEU A 25 -3.08 -13.55 -2.86
CA LEU A 25 -2.86 -12.13 -2.70
C LEU A 25 -1.75 -11.71 -3.67
N ILE A 26 -2.05 -10.72 -4.49
CA ILE A 26 -1.09 -10.15 -5.42
C ILE A 26 -1.00 -8.63 -5.20
N ILE A 27 0.18 -8.06 -5.44
CA ILE A 27 0.44 -6.61 -5.47
C ILE A 27 1.08 -6.26 -6.81
N THR A 28 0.82 -5.08 -7.36
CA THR A 28 1.54 -4.66 -8.58
C THR A 28 3.05 -4.68 -8.34
N GLU A 29 3.82 -5.21 -9.30
CA GLU A 29 5.28 -5.31 -9.15
C GLU A 29 5.90 -3.93 -8.96
N ASP A 30 5.56 -3.03 -9.87
CA ASP A 30 5.94 -1.63 -9.84
C ASP A 30 4.76 -0.74 -9.41
N ILE A 31 5.07 0.51 -9.10
CA ILE A 31 4.08 1.57 -8.91
C ILE A 31 3.41 1.81 -10.27
N ILE A 32 2.08 1.85 -10.28
CA ILE A 32 1.32 1.97 -11.54
C ILE A 32 0.93 3.40 -11.87
N GLU A 33 0.91 4.28 -10.88
CA GLU A 33 0.61 5.71 -11.02
C GLU A 33 0.99 6.49 -9.75
N GLN A 34 1.12 7.81 -9.88
CA GLN A 34 1.23 8.73 -8.76
C GLN A 34 -0.14 9.31 -8.42
N HIS A 35 -0.51 9.33 -7.13
CA HIS A 35 -1.79 9.82 -6.68
C HIS A 35 -1.71 10.40 -5.25
N ALA A 36 -2.47 11.44 -4.96
CA ALA A 36 -2.65 11.91 -3.57
C ALA A 36 -3.45 10.89 -2.75
N TYR A 37 -3.22 10.77 -1.45
CA TYR A 37 -4.04 9.87 -0.63
C TYR A 37 -5.50 10.35 -0.56
N HIS A 38 -5.69 11.66 -0.48
CA HIS A 38 -6.99 12.33 -0.49
C HIS A 38 -6.96 13.64 -1.29
N ASP A 39 -8.13 14.09 -1.76
CA ASP A 39 -8.34 15.25 -2.63
C ASP A 39 -8.68 16.54 -1.86
N ALA A 40 -8.73 16.49 -0.53
CA ALA A 40 -8.98 17.65 0.32
C ALA A 40 -8.09 17.68 1.57
N TYR A 41 -7.72 18.89 2.00
CA TYR A 41 -6.98 19.11 3.26
C TYR A 41 -7.90 18.97 4.48
N LYS A 42 -8.06 17.73 4.97
CA LYS A 42 -8.81 17.43 6.19
C LYS A 42 -8.33 16.13 6.83
N ASP A 43 -8.83 15.89 8.04
CA ASP A 43 -8.69 14.61 8.69
C ASP A 43 -9.45 13.55 7.88
N ILE A 44 -8.78 12.44 7.58
CA ILE A 44 -9.27 11.38 6.72
C ILE A 44 -8.78 10.00 7.20
N THR A 45 -9.52 8.96 6.84
CA THR A 45 -9.18 7.55 7.06
C THR A 45 -9.19 6.82 5.72
N TRP A 46 -8.73 5.56 5.69
CA TRP A 46 -8.83 4.74 4.48
C TRP A 46 -10.27 4.59 3.98
N ALA A 47 -11.22 4.41 4.91
CA ALA A 47 -12.62 4.18 4.57
C ALA A 47 -13.22 5.29 3.70
N ASP A 48 -12.82 6.53 3.96
CA ASP A 48 -13.41 7.72 3.36
C ASP A 48 -12.55 8.37 2.26
N CYS A 49 -11.27 7.98 2.14
CA CYS A 49 -10.33 8.67 1.26
C CYS A 49 -10.68 8.49 -0.22
N SER A 50 -10.29 9.48 -1.03
CA SER A 50 -10.57 9.47 -2.47
C SER A 50 -9.73 8.43 -3.20
N LEU A 51 -8.53 8.07 -2.70
CA LEU A 51 -7.72 7.00 -3.29
C LEU A 51 -8.41 5.63 -3.21
N ARG A 52 -9.05 5.29 -2.08
CA ARG A 52 -9.83 4.06 -1.95
C ARG A 52 -11.00 4.03 -2.95
N LYS A 53 -11.72 5.16 -3.07
CA LYS A 53 -12.83 5.32 -4.03
C LYS A 53 -12.36 5.15 -5.46
N TYR A 54 -11.23 5.75 -5.82
CA TYR A 54 -10.60 5.57 -7.12
C TYR A 54 -10.26 4.10 -7.40
N LEU A 55 -9.62 3.42 -6.45
CA LEU A 55 -9.19 2.02 -6.61
C LEU A 55 -10.37 1.06 -6.81
N ASN A 56 -11.46 1.23 -6.05
CA ASN A 56 -12.64 0.36 -6.14
C ASN A 56 -13.68 0.84 -7.15
N GLY A 57 -13.46 2.01 -7.77
CA GLY A 57 -14.31 2.58 -8.81
C GLY A 57 -13.56 2.58 -10.14
N GLU A 58 -12.99 3.72 -10.51
CA GLU A 58 -12.34 3.95 -11.80
C GLU A 58 -11.27 2.91 -12.13
N PHE A 59 -10.37 2.59 -11.19
CA PHE A 59 -9.32 1.61 -11.43
C PHE A 59 -9.87 0.18 -11.59
N TYR A 60 -10.73 -0.28 -10.66
CA TYR A 60 -11.42 -1.56 -10.78
C TYR A 60 -12.21 -1.67 -12.10
N ASN A 61 -12.79 -0.57 -12.56
CA ASN A 61 -13.55 -0.54 -13.81
C ASN A 61 -12.71 -0.69 -15.09
N LYS A 62 -11.38 -0.58 -15.00
CA LYS A 62 -10.45 -0.85 -16.12
C LYS A 62 -10.31 -2.35 -16.44
N PHE A 63 -10.71 -3.24 -15.53
CA PHE A 63 -10.71 -4.70 -15.77
C PHE A 63 -11.94 -5.13 -16.56
N ASN A 64 -11.77 -6.11 -17.45
CA ASN A 64 -12.90 -6.71 -18.17
C ASN A 64 -13.74 -7.59 -17.23
N THR A 65 -14.92 -8.03 -17.68
CA THR A 65 -15.86 -8.82 -16.88
C THR A 65 -15.26 -10.13 -16.36
N VAL A 66 -14.43 -10.81 -17.16
CA VAL A 66 -13.79 -12.08 -16.79
C VAL A 66 -12.74 -11.88 -15.70
N ASP A 67 -11.95 -10.82 -15.81
CA ASP A 67 -10.97 -10.47 -14.79
C ASP A 67 -11.66 -10.04 -13.49
N LYS A 68 -12.70 -9.20 -13.58
CA LYS A 68 -13.50 -8.77 -12.42
C LYS A 68 -14.10 -9.94 -11.66
N SER A 69 -14.59 -10.99 -12.35
CA SER A 69 -15.18 -12.15 -11.69
C SER A 69 -14.17 -13.00 -10.91
N ARG A 70 -12.86 -12.75 -11.09
CA ARG A 70 -11.78 -13.42 -10.35
C ARG A 70 -11.26 -12.60 -9.17
N ILE A 71 -11.61 -11.32 -9.07
CA ILE A 71 -11.18 -10.45 -7.97
C ILE A 71 -12.13 -10.66 -6.78
N ILE A 72 -11.58 -11.10 -5.66
CA ILE A 72 -12.34 -11.44 -4.46
C ILE A 72 -12.40 -10.20 -3.55
N PRO A 73 -13.60 -9.77 -3.10
CA PRO A 73 -13.70 -8.69 -2.13
C PRO A 73 -13.22 -9.18 -0.76
N VAL A 74 -12.44 -8.37 -0.06
CA VAL A 74 -11.89 -8.71 1.25
C VAL A 74 -12.28 -7.71 2.32
N LEU A 75 -12.44 -8.22 3.55
CA LEU A 75 -12.60 -7.39 4.73
C LEU A 75 -11.22 -6.90 5.19
N ASN A 76 -10.95 -5.63 4.96
CA ASN A 76 -9.75 -4.95 5.43
C ASN A 76 -9.96 -4.40 6.84
N LYS A 77 -9.21 -4.93 7.79
CA LYS A 77 -9.16 -4.40 9.16
C LYS A 77 -8.36 -3.11 9.22
N ASN A 78 -9.00 -1.98 9.50
CA ASN A 78 -8.36 -0.65 9.51
C ASN A 78 -7.91 -0.29 10.93
N LEU A 79 -6.89 -1.01 11.42
CA LEU A 79 -6.35 -0.79 12.77
C LEU A 79 -5.76 0.61 12.93
N ASP A 80 -5.87 1.13 14.16
CA ASP A 80 -5.18 2.34 14.59
C ASP A 80 -3.67 2.20 14.40
N ASN A 81 -2.98 3.32 14.17
CA ASN A 81 -1.54 3.31 14.02
C ASN A 81 -0.88 2.80 15.32
N GLN A 82 -0.12 1.70 15.23
CA GLN A 82 0.43 1.01 16.40
C GLN A 82 1.41 1.86 17.22
N TRP A 83 2.00 2.89 16.64
CA TRP A 83 2.95 3.78 17.34
C TRP A 83 2.31 5.07 17.84
N TYR A 84 1.26 5.53 17.17
CA TYR A 84 0.70 6.87 17.39
C TYR A 84 -0.75 6.87 17.89
N GLY A 85 -1.46 5.74 17.79
CA GLY A 85 -2.86 5.62 18.19
C GLY A 85 -3.83 6.44 17.35
N SER A 86 -3.40 6.99 16.22
CA SER A 86 -4.30 7.68 15.29
C SER A 86 -5.31 6.70 14.72
N LYS A 87 -6.53 7.19 14.46
CA LYS A 87 -7.63 6.31 14.08
C LYS A 87 -7.45 5.74 12.68
N GLY A 88 -7.53 4.42 12.57
CA GLY A 88 -7.50 3.74 11.28
C GLY A 88 -8.80 3.89 10.49
N GLY A 89 -9.92 4.15 11.19
CA GLY A 89 -11.26 4.27 10.63
C GLY A 89 -12.02 2.94 10.65
N GLU A 90 -13.23 2.96 10.10
CA GLU A 90 -14.07 1.76 9.99
C GLU A 90 -13.42 0.70 9.09
N ASP A 91 -13.70 -0.57 9.37
CA ASP A 91 -13.31 -1.66 8.48
C ASP A 91 -14.01 -1.53 7.12
N THR A 92 -13.34 -1.98 6.06
CA THR A 92 -13.84 -1.82 4.68
C THR A 92 -13.93 -3.15 3.97
N GLN A 93 -14.91 -3.28 3.07
CA GLN A 93 -14.94 -4.35 2.09
C GLN A 93 -14.44 -3.82 0.75
N ASP A 94 -13.29 -4.31 0.29
CA ASP A 94 -12.58 -3.79 -0.89
C ASP A 94 -12.23 -4.91 -1.87
N TYR A 95 -12.40 -4.66 -3.16
CA TYR A 95 -11.86 -5.51 -4.23
C TYR A 95 -10.38 -5.22 -4.45
N ILE A 96 -10.00 -3.95 -4.35
CA ILE A 96 -8.65 -3.46 -4.60
C ILE A 96 -8.27 -2.51 -3.45
N PHE A 97 -7.11 -2.74 -2.85
CA PHE A 97 -6.69 -2.03 -1.65
C PHE A 97 -5.18 -1.74 -1.65
N LEU A 98 -4.72 -0.98 -0.65
CA LEU A 98 -3.30 -0.86 -0.33
C LEU A 98 -3.00 -1.67 0.93
N LEU A 99 -1.80 -2.23 1.05
CA LEU A 99 -1.40 -2.96 2.26
C LEU A 99 -1.36 -2.03 3.48
N SER A 100 -1.65 -2.58 4.66
CA SER A 100 -1.46 -1.91 5.95
C SER A 100 -0.04 -2.03 6.49
N ILE A 101 0.26 -1.30 7.56
CA ILE A 101 1.50 -1.45 8.34
C ILE A 101 1.71 -2.91 8.73
N GLU A 102 0.70 -3.57 9.31
CA GLU A 102 0.83 -4.96 9.79
C GLU A 102 1.16 -5.92 8.63
N GLU A 103 0.50 -5.74 7.49
CA GLU A 103 0.71 -6.59 6.31
C GLU A 103 2.13 -6.43 5.74
N VAL A 104 2.67 -5.21 5.67
CA VAL A 104 4.04 -4.99 5.16
C VAL A 104 5.15 -5.27 6.18
N VAL A 105 4.83 -5.22 7.47
CA VAL A 105 5.79 -5.43 8.56
C VAL A 105 5.84 -6.89 8.99
N CYS A 106 4.70 -7.56 9.12
CA CYS A 106 4.61 -8.86 9.77
C CYS A 106 4.43 -10.02 8.78
N LYS A 107 4.02 -9.76 7.53
CA LYS A 107 3.58 -10.81 6.60
C LYS A 107 4.37 -10.80 5.29
N TYR A 108 4.15 -9.81 4.44
CA TYR A 108 4.38 -9.98 2.99
C TYR A 108 5.75 -9.55 2.49
N PHE A 109 6.56 -8.92 3.33
CA PHE A 109 7.94 -8.52 2.98
C PHE A 109 8.96 -9.07 3.96
N GLY A 110 8.65 -10.20 4.60
CA GLY A 110 9.40 -10.74 5.73
C GLY A 110 8.92 -10.20 7.07
N ASP A 111 9.32 -10.88 8.14
CA ASP A 111 8.86 -10.56 9.49
C ASP A 111 9.78 -9.53 10.18
N SER A 112 9.21 -8.36 10.44
CA SER A 112 9.76 -7.26 11.21
C SER A 112 8.88 -6.90 12.42
N SER A 113 7.97 -7.80 12.84
CA SER A 113 7.00 -7.61 13.94
C SER A 113 7.65 -7.11 15.23
N LYS A 114 8.81 -7.65 15.61
CA LYS A 114 9.57 -7.23 16.79
C LYS A 114 9.89 -5.74 16.80
N ASN A 115 10.12 -5.11 15.64
CA ASN A 115 10.39 -3.67 15.54
C ASN A 115 9.12 -2.83 15.75
N LEU A 116 7.95 -3.38 15.41
CA LEU A 116 6.66 -2.73 15.61
C LEU A 116 6.24 -2.76 17.07
N GLU A 117 6.43 -3.91 17.73
CA GLU A 117 6.16 -4.12 19.15
C GLU A 117 7.14 -3.35 20.05
N ASN A 118 8.43 -3.42 19.75
CA ASN A 118 9.49 -2.87 20.60
C ASN A 118 9.99 -1.52 20.09
N ARG A 119 9.07 -0.55 19.99
CA ARG A 119 9.41 0.83 19.63
C ARG A 119 10.37 1.44 20.66
N SER A 120 11.57 1.84 20.22
CA SER A 120 12.48 2.66 21.01
C SER A 120 11.96 4.09 21.18
N ALA A 121 12.20 4.70 22.33
CA ALA A 121 11.91 6.13 22.56
C ALA A 121 12.61 7.07 21.56
N LYS A 122 13.69 6.61 20.91
CA LYS A 122 14.40 7.36 19.85
C LYS A 122 13.73 7.25 18.47
N GLN A 123 12.86 6.26 18.27
CA GLN A 123 12.09 6.10 17.04
C GLN A 123 10.87 7.02 17.07
N ARG A 124 10.92 8.05 16.23
CA ARG A 124 9.79 8.93 15.97
C ARG A 124 9.32 8.75 14.53
N TYR A 125 10.03 9.34 13.58
CA TYR A 125 9.56 9.39 12.20
C TYR A 125 9.60 8.04 11.46
N TRP A 126 10.77 7.42 11.48
CA TRP A 126 11.10 6.24 10.70
C TRP A 126 10.87 4.98 11.51
N PHE A 127 10.36 3.94 10.84
CA PHE A 127 10.19 2.62 11.43
C PHE A 127 11.54 2.03 11.83
N GLN A 128 12.34 1.51 10.91
CA GLN A 128 13.65 0.98 11.27
C GLN A 128 14.61 1.04 10.08
N ARG A 129 15.59 1.96 10.16
CA ARG A 129 16.54 2.21 9.06
C ARG A 129 17.39 1.00 8.69
N LYS A 130 17.72 0.17 9.68
CA LYS A 130 18.54 -1.04 9.53
C LYS A 130 17.71 -2.33 9.42
N ASP A 131 16.41 -2.22 9.13
CA ASP A 131 15.57 -3.39 8.93
C ASP A 131 16.03 -4.14 7.68
N ILE A 132 16.35 -5.43 7.85
CA ILE A 132 16.80 -6.33 6.78
C ILE A 132 15.75 -6.46 5.66
N ASN A 133 14.48 -6.20 5.97
CA ASN A 133 13.38 -6.31 5.02
C ASN A 133 13.14 -5.02 4.22
N ASN A 134 13.85 -3.91 4.48
CA ASN A 134 13.65 -2.66 3.74
C ASN A 134 13.79 -2.86 2.22
N ASN A 135 14.85 -3.53 1.77
CA ASN A 135 15.07 -3.76 0.33
C ASN A 135 13.91 -4.49 -0.37
N LYS A 136 13.16 -5.34 0.35
CA LYS A 136 12.02 -6.09 -0.21
C LYS A 136 10.81 -5.19 -0.46
N ARG A 137 10.68 -4.07 0.26
CA ARG A 137 9.54 -3.13 0.16
C ARG A 137 9.74 -2.07 -0.94
N ARG A 138 10.93 -1.99 -1.53
CA ARG A 138 11.24 -1.03 -2.60
C ARG A 138 10.41 -1.30 -3.86
N SER A 139 10.16 -0.25 -4.62
CA SER A 139 9.47 -0.31 -5.91
C SER A 139 9.88 0.86 -6.78
N THR A 140 9.54 0.81 -8.07
CA THR A 140 9.86 1.85 -9.03
C THR A 140 8.60 2.39 -9.71
N PHE A 141 8.68 3.62 -10.21
CA PHE A 141 7.72 4.22 -11.12
C PHE A 141 8.50 4.75 -12.33
N ASP A 142 8.12 4.36 -13.54
CA ASP A 142 8.85 4.66 -14.78
C ASP A 142 10.38 4.41 -14.68
N GLY A 143 10.79 3.34 -14.00
CA GLY A 143 12.20 2.99 -13.81
C GLY A 143 12.94 3.80 -12.73
N TYR A 144 12.29 4.77 -12.09
CA TYR A 144 12.85 5.51 -10.96
C TYR A 144 12.39 4.92 -9.64
N VAL A 145 13.32 4.79 -8.68
CA VAL A 145 12.96 4.41 -7.31
C VAL A 145 12.02 5.46 -6.73
N TRP A 146 10.84 5.04 -6.28
CA TRP A 146 9.83 5.96 -5.80
C TRP A 146 9.14 5.45 -4.52
N TRP A 147 8.59 6.40 -3.76
CA TRP A 147 7.90 6.12 -2.51
C TRP A 147 6.42 5.82 -2.79
N TRP A 148 5.79 4.97 -1.97
CA TRP A 148 4.41 4.51 -2.23
C TRP A 148 3.57 4.39 -0.95
N TRP A 149 2.25 4.54 -1.09
CA TRP A 149 1.31 4.63 0.03
C TRP A 149 0.99 3.28 0.67
N LEU A 150 0.76 3.28 1.98
CA LEU A 150 0.01 2.27 2.72
C LEU A 150 -1.38 2.82 3.06
N ARG A 151 -2.35 1.94 3.32
CA ARG A 151 -3.70 2.39 3.73
C ARG A 151 -3.74 2.95 5.15
N SER A 152 -2.82 2.56 6.02
CA SER A 152 -2.83 2.92 7.44
C SER A 152 -2.59 4.41 7.69
N SER A 153 -3.31 4.98 8.65
CA SER A 153 -3.11 6.35 9.14
C SER A 153 -1.70 6.55 9.71
N GLY A 154 -1.16 7.76 9.54
CA GLY A 154 0.13 8.19 10.08
C GLY A 154 0.04 8.57 11.56
N ARG A 155 0.78 9.59 11.99
CA ARG A 155 0.72 10.10 13.38
C ARG A 155 -0.59 10.79 13.74
N ASP A 156 -1.33 11.23 12.73
CA ASP A 156 -2.62 11.91 12.79
C ASP A 156 -3.37 11.63 11.48
N ASN A 157 -4.68 11.91 11.45
CA ASN A 157 -5.52 11.65 10.29
C ASN A 157 -5.32 12.61 9.11
N ARG A 158 -4.33 13.52 9.18
CA ARG A 158 -3.87 14.31 8.03
C ARG A 158 -2.67 13.68 7.32
N ARG A 159 -2.23 12.51 7.80
CA ARG A 159 -1.09 11.77 7.28
C ARG A 159 -1.45 10.30 7.06
N ALA A 160 -0.88 9.71 6.02
CA ALA A 160 -0.95 8.27 5.76
C ALA A 160 0.46 7.68 5.72
N VAL A 161 0.62 6.45 6.18
CA VAL A 161 1.91 5.77 6.16
C VAL A 161 2.33 5.48 4.73
N TYR A 162 3.64 5.48 4.50
CA TYR A 162 4.22 5.21 3.19
C TYR A 162 5.51 4.41 3.33
N ILE A 163 5.90 3.76 2.24
CA ILE A 163 7.22 3.17 2.05
C ILE A 163 8.08 4.17 1.29
N HIS A 164 9.24 4.52 1.84
CA HIS A 164 10.20 5.40 1.20
C HIS A 164 10.99 4.65 0.12
N GLY A 165 11.71 5.37 -0.76
CA GLY A 165 12.43 4.76 -1.89
C GLY A 165 13.54 3.77 -1.49
N ASP A 166 14.09 3.89 -0.28
CA ASP A 166 15.02 2.93 0.31
C ASP A 166 14.31 1.71 0.94
N GLY A 167 12.98 1.70 0.92
CA GLY A 167 12.12 0.65 1.46
C GLY A 167 11.82 0.77 2.94
N ASN A 168 12.34 1.79 3.62
CA ASN A 168 12.01 2.06 5.01
C ASN A 168 10.58 2.60 5.13
N ILE A 169 9.91 2.30 6.24
CA ILE A 169 8.53 2.72 6.48
C ILE A 169 8.55 4.10 7.16
N GLY A 170 7.95 5.09 6.51
CA GLY A 170 7.63 6.38 7.11
C GLY A 170 6.38 6.25 7.98
N ILE A 171 6.49 5.59 9.14
CA ILE A 171 5.36 5.24 10.01
C ILE A 171 4.66 6.44 10.67
N GLN A 172 5.35 7.59 10.75
CA GLN A 172 4.70 8.86 11.06
C GLN A 172 3.73 9.32 9.94
N GLY A 173 3.96 8.84 8.72
CA GLY A 173 3.17 9.16 7.56
C GLY A 173 3.51 10.49 6.92
N ASN A 174 2.96 10.66 5.73
CA ASN A 174 3.10 11.82 4.89
C ASN A 174 1.74 12.47 4.62
N GLY A 175 1.71 13.77 4.29
CA GLY A 175 0.48 14.55 4.13
C GLY A 175 -0.47 13.93 3.10
N THR A 176 -1.74 13.77 3.47
CA THR A 176 -2.73 13.07 2.63
C THR A 176 -3.20 13.88 1.43
N PHE A 177 -3.11 15.21 1.49
CA PHE A 177 -3.50 16.14 0.43
C PHE A 177 -2.32 16.98 -0.04
N ARG A 178 -2.11 17.04 -1.36
CA ARG A 178 -1.11 17.86 -2.07
C ARG A 178 0.19 17.98 -1.29
N TYR A 179 0.90 16.86 -1.18
CA TYR A 179 2.19 16.80 -0.51
C TYR A 179 3.14 17.82 -1.14
N SER A 180 3.83 18.61 -0.31
CA SER A 180 4.83 19.56 -0.78
C SER A 180 6.21 19.03 -0.39
N SER A 181 6.96 18.56 -1.38
CA SER A 181 8.34 18.09 -1.22
C SER A 181 9.22 18.51 -2.37
N ASN A 182 10.51 18.66 -2.07
CA ASN A 182 11.57 18.82 -3.06
C ASN A 182 11.90 17.51 -3.79
N THR A 183 11.35 16.38 -3.35
CA THR A 183 11.40 15.10 -4.07
C THR A 183 10.41 15.14 -5.22
N ILE A 184 10.89 15.49 -6.41
CA ILE A 184 10.11 15.58 -7.65
C ILE A 184 10.47 14.40 -8.55
N HIS A 185 9.45 13.73 -9.10
CA HIS A 185 9.66 12.58 -9.97
C HIS A 185 10.27 13.06 -11.29
N PRO A 186 11.41 12.49 -11.75
CA PRO A 186 12.13 13.02 -12.90
C PRO A 186 11.35 13.01 -14.21
N SER A 187 10.47 12.03 -14.42
CA SER A 187 9.69 11.92 -15.67
C SER A 187 8.39 12.73 -15.66
N THR A 188 7.69 12.81 -14.53
CA THR A 188 6.33 13.37 -14.46
C THR A 188 6.29 14.78 -13.90
N GLY A 189 7.34 15.21 -13.19
CA GLY A 189 7.34 16.48 -12.46
C GLY A 189 6.43 16.49 -11.23
N ASP A 190 5.83 15.35 -10.86
CA ASP A 190 4.93 15.21 -9.71
C ASP A 190 5.70 14.71 -8.47
N ASN A 191 5.28 15.12 -7.28
CA ASN A 191 5.82 14.66 -6.01
C ASN A 191 4.88 13.71 -5.24
N SER A 192 3.73 13.38 -5.81
CA SER A 192 2.71 12.51 -5.21
C SER A 192 3.23 11.10 -5.00
N GLY A 193 2.65 10.43 -4.01
CA GLY A 193 3.04 9.06 -3.66
C GLY A 193 2.60 8.07 -4.73
N GLY A 194 3.39 7.02 -4.90
CA GLY A 194 3.06 5.91 -5.77
C GLY A 194 1.91 5.08 -5.23
N VAL A 195 1.11 4.54 -6.15
CA VAL A 195 0.04 3.59 -5.87
C VAL A 195 0.52 2.19 -6.26
N ARG A 196 0.51 1.27 -5.29
CA ARG A 196 0.72 -0.18 -5.51
C ARG A 196 -0.51 -0.96 -5.05
N PRO A 197 -1.52 -1.11 -5.92
CA PRO A 197 -2.72 -1.86 -5.58
C PRO A 197 -2.39 -3.31 -5.24
N ALA A 198 -3.12 -3.85 -4.29
CA ALA A 198 -3.19 -5.25 -3.96
C ALA A 198 -4.62 -5.77 -4.10
N LEU A 199 -4.76 -7.05 -4.46
CA LEU A 199 -6.05 -7.73 -4.56
C LEU A 199 -5.89 -9.23 -4.32
N TRP A 200 -6.99 -9.88 -3.92
CA TRP A 200 -7.07 -11.34 -3.91
C TRP A 200 -7.64 -11.84 -5.23
N LEU A 201 -6.87 -12.71 -5.90
CA LEU A 201 -7.20 -13.26 -7.20
C LEU A 201 -7.51 -14.75 -7.09
N LYS A 202 -8.71 -15.16 -7.52
CA LYS A 202 -9.10 -16.57 -7.66
C LYS A 202 -8.38 -17.22 -8.84
N TYR A 203 -7.91 -18.46 -8.67
CA TYR A 203 -7.49 -19.30 -9.79
C TYR A 203 -8.70 -19.59 -10.68
N GLN A 204 -8.46 -19.81 -11.97
CA GLN A 204 -9.47 -20.47 -12.78
C GLN A 204 -9.62 -21.90 -12.25
N SER A 205 -10.86 -22.27 -11.86
CA SER A 205 -11.21 -23.69 -11.79
C SER A 205 -10.89 -24.30 -13.15
N GLN A 206 -10.09 -25.37 -13.18
CA GLN A 206 -10.02 -26.23 -14.37
C GLN A 206 -11.41 -26.81 -14.68
#